data_AF-B3NFX2-F1
#
_entry.id   AF-B3NFX2-F1
#
_cell.length_a   1.000
_cell.length_b   1.000
_cell.length_c   1.000
_cell.angle_alpha   90.00
_cell.angle_beta   90.00
_cell.angle_gamma   90.00
#
_symmetry.space_group_name_H-M   'P 1'
#
loop_
_entity.id
_entity.type
_entity.pdbx_description
1 polymer ?
#
loop_
_entity_poly.entity_id
_entity_poly.type
_entity_poly.pdbx_seq_one_letter_code
_entity_poly.pdbx_strand_id
1 'polypeptide(L)'
;MWTSVIISLLLVHCLLAGPAPALRDSDAGSWSADEACQEAVKSVMIANQNDSTCATYVYCYVNDSTWALIKSCHSGLFFDADLKFCSIRKPAGCV
;
A
#
# COMPACT_ATOMS: atom_id res chain seq x y z
N MET A 1 -10.43 -45.33 34.13
CA MET A 1 -11.26 -44.72 33.07
C MET A 1 -10.93 -43.25 32.77
N TRP A 2 -10.01 -42.59 33.50
CA TRP A 2 -9.70 -41.16 33.28
C TRP A 2 -8.43 -40.94 32.43
N THR A 3 -7.45 -41.85 32.51
CA THR A 3 -6.15 -41.69 31.81
C THR A 3 -6.21 -41.88 30.29
N SER A 4 -7.17 -42.65 29.77
CA SER A 4 -7.37 -42.80 28.31
C SER A 4 -7.99 -41.56 27.66
N VAL A 5 -8.75 -40.75 28.41
CA VAL A 5 -9.38 -39.53 27.86
C VAL A 5 -8.34 -38.44 27.60
N ILE A 6 -7.30 -38.36 28.44
CA ILE A 6 -6.24 -37.36 28.35
C ILE A 6 -5.34 -37.62 27.12
N ILE A 7 -5.09 -38.90 26.80
CA ILE A 7 -4.25 -39.29 25.65
C ILE A 7 -4.99 -38.99 24.32
N SER A 8 -6.30 -39.21 24.26
CA SER A 8 -7.11 -38.88 23.08
C SER A 8 -7.23 -37.37 22.81
N LEU A 9 -7.23 -36.54 23.87
CA LEU A 9 -7.25 -35.08 23.73
C LEU A 9 -5.93 -34.49 23.19
N LEU A 10 -4.79 -35.12 23.45
CA LEU A 10 -3.49 -34.67 22.95
C LEU A 10 -3.27 -34.99 21.46
N LEU A 11 -3.82 -36.10 20.97
CA LEU A 11 -3.73 -36.48 19.55
C LEU A 11 -4.60 -35.63 18.62
N VAL A 12 -5.75 -35.15 19.09
CA VAL A 12 -6.63 -34.25 18.32
C VAL A 12 -6.00 -32.86 18.14
N HIS A 13 -5.17 -32.40 19.10
CA HIS A 13 -4.45 -31.12 18.96
C HIS A 13 -3.32 -31.15 17.93
N CYS A 14 -2.78 -32.32 17.57
CA CYS A 14 -1.70 -32.43 16.57
C CYS A 14 -2.20 -32.58 15.12
N LEU A 15 -3.47 -32.96 14.91
CA LEU A 15 -4.05 -33.13 13.57
C LEU A 15 -4.71 -31.86 13.00
N LEU A 16 -4.78 -30.78 13.80
CA LEU A 16 -5.21 -29.44 13.38
C LEU A 16 -4.03 -28.52 13.03
N ALA A 17 -2.81 -29.05 12.96
CA ALA A 17 -1.70 -28.37 12.30
C ALA A 17 -1.97 -28.35 10.79
N GLY A 18 -2.92 -27.52 10.37
CA GLY A 18 -2.99 -27.01 9.02
C GLY A 18 -1.65 -26.38 8.66
N PRO A 19 -1.31 -26.29 7.36
CA PRO A 19 -0.07 -25.65 6.93
C PRO A 19 0.07 -24.33 7.68
N ALA A 20 1.19 -24.18 8.38
CA ALA A 20 1.52 -22.93 9.06
C ALA A 20 1.18 -21.81 8.07
N PRO A 21 0.32 -20.83 8.42
CA PRO A 21 0.17 -19.68 7.56
C PRO A 21 1.59 -19.15 7.42
N ALA A 22 2.16 -19.30 6.21
CA ALA A 22 3.43 -18.71 5.87
C ALA A 22 3.36 -17.31 6.43
N LEU A 23 4.28 -17.02 7.35
CA LEU A 23 4.36 -15.82 8.16
C LEU A 23 3.82 -14.68 7.29
N ARG A 24 2.54 -14.34 7.45
CA ARG A 24 2.03 -13.13 6.81
C ARG A 24 2.72 -12.11 7.66
N ASP A 25 3.83 -11.61 7.14
CA ASP A 25 4.35 -10.31 7.48
C ASP A 25 3.10 -9.48 7.74
N SER A 26 2.95 -9.08 9.00
CA SER A 26 1.92 -8.13 9.33
C SER A 26 2.33 -6.87 8.60
N ASP A 27 1.87 -6.81 7.36
CA ASP A 27 1.98 -5.74 6.39
C ASP A 27 1.51 -4.50 7.15
N ALA A 28 2.46 -3.75 7.67
CA ALA A 28 2.26 -2.33 7.82
C ALA A 28 1.92 -1.87 6.40
N GLY A 29 0.61 -1.77 6.13
CA GLY A 29 0.00 -1.68 4.80
C GLY A 29 0.94 -1.08 3.77
N SER A 30 1.43 -1.88 2.82
CA SER A 30 2.14 -1.37 1.66
C SER A 30 1.28 -0.27 1.05
N TRP A 31 1.84 0.93 0.89
CA TRP A 31 1.08 2.10 0.47
C TRP A 31 0.41 1.84 -0.90
N SER A 32 -0.87 2.18 -1.01
CA SER A 32 -1.61 2.10 -2.26
C SER A 32 -2.16 3.46 -2.68
N ALA A 33 -2.13 3.72 -3.99
CA ALA A 33 -2.66 4.95 -4.56
C ALA A 33 -4.18 5.07 -4.35
N ASP A 34 -4.90 3.94 -4.42
CA ASP A 34 -6.35 3.89 -4.24
C ASP A 34 -6.74 4.30 -2.81
N GLU A 35 -6.11 3.73 -1.78
CA GLU A 35 -6.36 4.13 -0.39
C GLU A 35 -6.00 5.59 -0.14
N ALA A 36 -4.88 6.06 -0.69
CA ALA A 36 -4.45 7.46 -0.56
C ALA A 36 -5.44 8.46 -1.17
N CYS A 37 -6.27 8.03 -2.13
CA CYS A 37 -7.28 8.87 -2.75
C CYS A 37 -8.69 8.72 -2.13
N GLN A 38 -8.95 7.76 -1.24
CA GLN A 38 -10.30 7.47 -0.73
C GLN A 38 -11.02 8.70 -0.14
N GLU A 39 -10.28 9.55 0.58
CA GLU A 39 -10.82 10.73 1.26
C GLU A 39 -10.76 12.02 0.41
N ALA A 40 -10.36 11.92 -0.86
CA ALA A 40 -10.28 13.10 -1.72
C ALA A 40 -11.69 13.57 -2.13
N VAL A 41 -12.11 14.73 -1.61
CA VAL A 41 -13.39 15.38 -1.96
C VAL A 41 -13.33 16.22 -3.23
N LYS A 42 -12.14 16.45 -3.77
CA LYS A 42 -11.89 17.17 -5.03
C LYS A 42 -10.69 16.57 -5.74
N SER A 43 -10.64 16.74 -7.05
CA SER A 43 -9.48 16.26 -7.82
C SER A 43 -8.19 16.92 -7.35
N VAL A 44 -7.16 16.10 -7.07
CA VAL A 44 -5.90 16.57 -6.47
C VAL A 44 -4.72 15.69 -6.92
N MET A 45 -3.54 16.30 -6.98
CA MET A 45 -2.29 15.59 -7.23
C MET A 45 -1.58 15.32 -5.89
N ILE A 46 -1.10 14.11 -5.67
CA ILE A 46 -0.35 13.71 -4.48
C ILE A 46 0.90 12.94 -4.87
N ALA A 47 1.86 12.84 -3.94
CA ALA A 47 3.09 12.10 -4.17
C ALA A 47 2.78 10.61 -4.40
N ASN A 48 3.47 9.99 -5.35
CA ASN A 48 3.47 8.54 -5.49
C ASN A 48 4.53 7.95 -4.54
N GLN A 49 4.12 7.39 -3.40
CA GLN A 49 5.08 6.84 -2.42
C GLN A 49 5.79 5.58 -2.92
N ASN A 50 5.25 4.93 -3.95
CA ASN A 50 5.88 3.77 -4.58
C ASN A 50 6.90 4.15 -5.66
N ASP A 51 7.12 5.45 -5.90
CA ASP A 51 8.12 5.94 -6.86
C ASP A 51 9.24 6.72 -6.17
N SER A 52 10.35 6.02 -5.95
CA SER A 52 11.57 6.61 -5.38
C SER A 52 12.25 7.62 -6.32
N THR A 53 11.91 7.66 -7.61
CA THR A 53 12.50 8.63 -8.54
C THR A 53 11.75 9.96 -8.54
N CYS A 54 10.55 10.00 -7.98
CA CYS A 54 9.63 11.15 -8.02
C CYS A 54 9.27 11.60 -9.45
N ALA A 55 9.46 10.74 -10.44
CA ALA A 55 9.11 10.99 -11.84
C ALA A 55 7.61 10.75 -12.12
N THR A 56 6.88 10.26 -11.13
CA THR A 56 5.45 10.01 -11.18
C THR A 56 4.72 10.61 -9.98
N TYR A 57 3.42 10.81 -10.15
CA TYR A 57 2.51 11.30 -9.13
C TYR A 57 1.18 10.58 -9.24
N VAL A 58 0.37 10.65 -8.19
CA VAL A 58 -1.01 10.16 -8.24
C VAL A 58 -1.93 11.35 -8.46
N TYR A 59 -2.76 11.26 -9.48
CA TYR A 59 -3.89 12.13 -9.68
C TYR A 59 -5.14 11.44 -9.14
N CYS A 60 -5.59 11.87 -7.97
CA CYS A 60 -6.90 11.51 -7.44
C CYS A 60 -7.94 12.27 -8.25
N TYR A 61 -8.62 11.58 -9.15
CA TYR A 61 -9.68 12.15 -9.98
C TYR A 61 -11.03 11.90 -9.30
N VAL A 62 -11.81 12.95 -9.09
CA VAL A 62 -13.14 12.89 -8.47
C VAL A 62 -14.19 13.23 -9.51
N ASN A 63 -15.09 12.28 -9.79
CA ASN A 63 -16.25 12.43 -10.66
C ASN A 63 -17.34 11.42 -10.25
N ASP A 64 -18.23 11.80 -9.33
CA ASP A 64 -19.17 10.93 -8.58
C ASP A 64 -18.52 9.86 -7.69
N SER A 65 -17.44 9.24 -8.16
CA SER A 65 -16.52 8.39 -7.40
C SER A 65 -15.10 8.96 -7.45
N THR A 66 -14.20 8.40 -6.65
CA THR A 66 -12.78 8.76 -6.66
C THR A 66 -11.94 7.65 -7.29
N TRP A 67 -11.04 8.03 -8.20
CA TRP A 67 -10.09 7.11 -8.85
C TRP A 67 -8.65 7.61 -8.66
N ALA A 68 -7.76 6.69 -8.33
CA ALA A 68 -6.33 6.97 -8.33
C ALA A 68 -5.75 6.71 -9.72
N LEU A 69 -5.12 7.72 -10.31
CA LEU A 69 -4.46 7.61 -11.61
C LEU A 69 -2.97 7.91 -11.44
N ILE A 70 -2.10 6.93 -11.65
CA ILE A 70 -0.65 7.17 -11.69
C ILE A 70 -0.31 7.88 -13.00
N LYS A 71 0.36 9.02 -12.90
CA LYS A 71 0.78 9.87 -14.03
C LYS A 71 2.27 10.12 -13.95
N SER A 72 2.90 10.24 -15.12
CA SER A 72 4.33 10.57 -15.22
C SER A 72 4.51 12.07 -15.46
N CYS A 73 5.54 12.62 -14.84
CA CYS A 73 6.11 13.90 -15.22
C CYS A 73 6.80 13.79 -16.59
N HIS A 74 6.98 14.93 -17.26
CA HIS A 74 7.81 14.97 -18.46
C HIS A 74 9.27 14.61 -18.12
N SER A 75 10.02 14.12 -19.12
CA SER A 75 11.41 13.72 -18.92
C SER A 75 12.25 14.84 -18.29
N GLY A 76 13.03 14.50 -17.26
CA GLY A 76 13.85 15.45 -16.50
C GLY A 76 13.08 16.32 -15.50
N LEU A 77 11.77 16.11 -15.34
CA LEU A 77 10.96 16.77 -14.32
C LEU A 77 10.60 15.80 -13.19
N PHE A 78 10.40 16.36 -12.00
CA PHE A 78 10.08 15.66 -10.77
C PHE A 78 8.82 16.26 -10.15
N PHE A 79 7.99 15.43 -9.55
CA PHE A 79 6.77 15.91 -8.91
C PHE A 79 7.09 16.66 -7.62
N ASP A 80 6.67 17.92 -7.55
CA ASP A 80 6.70 18.74 -6.34
C ASP A 80 5.37 18.58 -5.61
N ALA A 81 5.41 17.94 -4.45
CA ALA A 81 4.21 17.64 -3.67
C ALA A 81 3.63 18.86 -2.95
N ASP A 82 4.40 19.92 -2.73
CA ASP A 82 3.93 21.14 -2.09
C ASP A 82 3.23 22.03 -3.13
N LEU A 83 3.85 22.16 -4.30
CA LEU A 83 3.34 22.98 -5.39
C LEU A 83 2.34 22.25 -6.30
N LYS A 84 2.25 20.92 -6.18
CA LYS A 84 1.32 20.05 -6.91
C LYS A 84 1.54 20.05 -8.42
N PHE A 85 2.79 20.16 -8.89
CA PHE A 85 3.13 20.08 -10.31
C PHE A 85 4.53 19.51 -10.56
N CYS A 86 4.81 19.10 -11.79
CA CYS A 86 6.13 18.60 -12.19
C CYS A 86 7.11 19.76 -12.45
N SER A 87 8.22 19.81 -11.73
CA SER A 87 9.21 20.88 -11.83
C SER A 87 10.62 20.32 -12.12
N ILE A 88 11.55 21.19 -12.51
CA ILE A 88 12.96 20.79 -12.69
C ILE A 88 13.68 20.50 -11.36
N ARG A 89 13.08 20.89 -10.23
CA ARG A 89 13.70 20.75 -8.92
C ARG A 89 13.43 19.35 -8.41
N LYS A 90 14.49 18.55 -8.29
CA LYS A 90 14.43 17.22 -7.70
C LYS A 90 14.21 17.33 -6.18
N PRO A 91 13.10 16.81 -5.61
CA PRO A 91 12.89 16.80 -4.18
C PRO A 91 13.95 15.98 -3.43
N ALA A 92 14.15 16.30 -2.16
CA ALA A 92 15.02 15.50 -1.29
C ALA A 92 14.44 14.09 -1.11
N GLY A 93 15.31 13.06 -1.13
CA GLY A 93 14.90 11.65 -1.00
C GLY A 93 14.57 10.94 -2.32
N CYS A 94 14.54 11.66 -3.44
CA CYS A 94 14.40 11.04 -4.75
C CYS A 94 15.75 10.49 -5.25
N VAL A 95 15.78 9.30 -5.83
CA VAL A 95 17.01 8.62 -6.32
C VAL A 95 17.44 9.07 -7.71
#